data_AF-A0A9E2F908-F1
#
_entry.id   AF-A0A9E2F908-F1
#
_cell.length_a   1.000
_cell.length_b   1.000
_cell.length_c   1.000
_cell.angle_alpha   90.00
_cell.angle_beta   90.00
_cell.angle_gamma   90.00
#
_symmetry.space_group_name_H-M   'P 1'
#
loop_
_entity.id
_entity.type
_entity.pdbx_description
1 polymer ?
#
loop_
_entity_poly.entity_id
_entity_poly.type
_entity_poly.pdbx_seq_one_letter_code
_entity_poly.pdbx_strand_id
1 'polypeptide(L)'
;MRKAIVICLMMLLTGSAYAVVVDGYAYLGGQTNHEGIKVLFEADSPSAVTDSTFTDSTGYYSIDVSGGIYDVYFTFSAYQGEELLDQNLFFSFTLPYVTIYKHLSGNISGVIEKNIYIVDSDLYVPLTSELILSPGVEFRFNGHFKIDIDGHFLACGTSDDSIVFKPNQGIDFWSGIEIWGGLGSSDTSKFEYCSIIGCDNRAIFFSSNRKLILNHSILEDNSYQSGGGGSIFCYYSKLDLNHCVFKDNSSSLGGGAIQFSGCNGVNSPIILNCNFIGNSGPWGGA
;
A
#
# COMPACT_ATOMS: atom_id res chain seq x y z
N MET A 1 -44.74 41.30 55.11
CA MET A 1 -43.79 40.79 54.11
C MET A 1 -43.83 39.27 54.10
N ARG A 2 -44.58 38.64 53.19
CA ARG A 2 -44.59 37.18 53.01
C ARG A 2 -43.69 36.86 51.81
N LYS A 3 -42.58 36.17 52.05
CA LYS A 3 -41.68 35.68 50.99
C LYS A 3 -42.39 34.52 50.27
N ALA A 4 -42.70 34.69 49.01
CA ALA A 4 -43.14 33.60 48.14
C ALA A 4 -41.92 32.75 47.79
N ILE A 5 -41.90 31.50 48.23
CA ILE A 5 -40.92 30.50 47.83
C ILE A 5 -41.37 29.98 46.48
N VAL A 6 -40.67 30.35 45.42
CA VAL A 6 -40.83 29.74 44.09
C VAL A 6 -40.11 28.39 44.14
N ILE A 7 -40.86 27.32 44.32
CA ILE A 7 -40.36 25.95 44.13
C ILE A 7 -40.24 25.75 42.63
N CYS A 8 -39.02 25.88 42.10
CA CYS A 8 -38.71 25.54 40.73
C CYS A 8 -38.76 24.00 40.62
N LEU A 9 -39.88 23.48 40.14
CA LEU A 9 -40.07 22.06 39.86
C LEU A 9 -39.26 21.73 38.60
N MET A 10 -37.99 21.33 38.77
CA MET A 10 -37.23 20.68 37.70
C MET A 10 -37.92 19.35 37.40
N MET A 11 -38.72 19.29 36.34
CA MET A 11 -39.10 18.02 35.73
C MET A 11 -37.83 17.39 35.16
N LEU A 12 -37.27 16.42 35.89
CA LEU A 12 -36.37 15.44 35.31
C LEU A 12 -37.20 14.64 34.30
N LEU A 13 -37.11 15.01 33.03
CA LEU A 13 -37.43 14.13 31.91
C LEU A 13 -36.41 13.00 31.98
N THR A 14 -36.78 11.90 32.65
CA THR A 14 -36.07 10.63 32.47
C THR A 14 -36.38 10.18 31.04
N GLY A 15 -35.59 10.65 30.08
CA GLY A 15 -35.53 10.02 28.77
C GLY A 15 -35.07 8.59 29.02
N SER A 16 -35.96 7.61 28.81
CA SER A 16 -35.52 6.22 28.75
C SER A 16 -34.48 6.14 27.64
N ALA A 17 -33.23 5.86 27.99
CA ALA A 17 -32.21 5.53 27.01
C ALA A 17 -32.71 4.27 26.29
N TYR A 18 -33.27 4.46 25.09
CA TYR A 18 -33.58 3.34 24.23
C TYR A 18 -32.25 2.82 23.71
N ALA A 19 -31.97 1.55 23.98
CA ALA A 19 -30.85 0.86 23.36
C ALA A 19 -31.16 0.70 21.86
N VAL A 20 -30.14 0.90 21.05
CA VAL A 20 -30.18 0.89 19.60
C VAL A 20 -29.16 -0.14 19.13
N VAL A 21 -29.61 -1.12 18.35
CA VAL A 21 -28.73 -2.10 17.71
C VAL A 21 -27.98 -1.42 16.58
N VAL A 22 -26.66 -1.42 16.64
CA VAL A 22 -25.78 -0.94 15.56
C VAL A 22 -24.87 -2.07 15.15
N ASP A 23 -24.80 -2.32 13.85
CA ASP A 23 -23.97 -3.38 13.27
C ASP A 23 -23.17 -2.87 12.07
N GLY A 24 -22.30 -3.72 11.56
CA GLY A 24 -21.48 -3.41 10.39
C GLY A 24 -20.40 -4.45 10.16
N TYR A 25 -19.50 -4.11 9.25
CA TYR A 25 -18.35 -4.94 8.91
C TYR A 25 -17.06 -4.12 8.94
N ALA A 26 -16.01 -4.68 9.53
CA ALA A 26 -14.66 -4.14 9.43
C ALA A 26 -13.69 -5.24 8.98
N TYR A 27 -12.77 -4.89 8.09
CA TYR A 27 -11.86 -5.84 7.47
C TYR A 27 -10.40 -5.47 7.73
N LEU A 28 -9.58 -6.49 7.97
CA LEU A 28 -8.11 -6.39 7.89
C LEU A 28 -7.69 -6.55 6.42
N GLY A 29 -7.10 -5.51 5.85
CA GLY A 29 -6.58 -5.54 4.48
C GLY A 29 -5.62 -6.71 4.26
N GLY A 30 -5.85 -7.47 3.20
CA GLY A 30 -4.95 -8.57 2.82
C GLY A 30 -5.06 -9.82 3.68
N GLN A 31 -6.07 -9.90 4.56
CA GLN A 31 -6.36 -11.08 5.38
C GLN A 31 -7.70 -11.71 4.98
N THR A 32 -7.90 -12.97 5.36
CA THR A 32 -9.20 -13.67 5.22
C THR A 32 -9.89 -13.89 6.56
N ASN A 33 -9.17 -13.71 7.67
CA ASN A 33 -9.72 -13.71 9.02
C ASN A 33 -9.67 -12.28 9.54
N HIS A 34 -10.82 -11.77 9.96
CA HIS A 34 -11.00 -10.40 10.41
C HIS A 34 -11.42 -10.33 11.89
N GLU A 35 -11.24 -11.42 12.64
CA GLU A 35 -11.57 -11.49 14.06
C GLU A 35 -10.71 -10.54 14.90
N GLY A 36 -11.34 -9.90 15.88
CA GLY A 36 -10.64 -9.15 16.93
C GLY A 36 -10.29 -7.70 16.58
N ILE A 37 -10.83 -7.15 15.49
CA ILE A 37 -10.80 -5.69 15.28
C ILE A 37 -11.68 -5.07 16.36
N LYS A 38 -11.10 -4.18 17.16
CA LYS A 38 -11.85 -3.45 18.18
C LYS A 38 -12.64 -2.34 17.51
N VAL A 39 -13.95 -2.33 17.75
CA VAL A 39 -14.87 -1.27 17.31
C VAL A 39 -15.29 -0.48 18.55
N LEU A 40 -14.71 0.70 18.72
CA LEU A 40 -14.99 1.59 19.83
C LEU A 40 -16.01 2.64 19.40
N PHE A 41 -17.16 2.68 20.05
CA PHE A 41 -18.15 3.73 19.92
C PHE A 41 -17.91 4.75 21.02
N GLU A 42 -17.17 5.82 20.71
CA GLU A 42 -16.90 6.92 21.63
C GLU A 42 -18.08 7.92 21.65
N ALA A 43 -18.60 8.20 22.83
CA ALA A 43 -19.73 9.12 22.99
C ALA A 43 -19.33 10.57 22.69
N ASP A 44 -20.03 11.19 21.74
CA ASP A 44 -19.87 12.61 21.37
C ASP A 44 -21.11 13.46 21.72
N SER A 45 -22.07 12.88 22.45
CA SER A 45 -23.25 13.61 22.92
C SER A 45 -23.65 13.21 24.34
N PRO A 46 -24.37 14.07 25.10
CA PRO A 46 -24.78 13.76 26.48
C PRO A 46 -25.71 12.54 26.62
N SER A 47 -26.37 12.11 25.54
CA SER A 47 -27.23 10.93 25.53
C SER A 47 -26.48 9.64 25.14
N ALA A 48 -25.29 9.77 24.59
CA ALA A 48 -24.42 8.66 24.23
C ALA A 48 -23.62 8.16 25.45
N VAL A 49 -23.34 6.86 25.49
CA VAL A 49 -22.47 6.20 26.45
C VAL A 49 -21.43 5.40 25.68
N THR A 50 -20.14 5.66 25.93
CA THR A 50 -19.04 4.98 25.26
C THR A 50 -19.07 3.48 25.55
N ASP A 51 -18.98 2.67 24.51
CA ASP A 51 -18.87 1.21 24.61
C ASP A 51 -18.06 0.64 23.42
N SER A 52 -17.76 -0.65 23.44
CA SER A 52 -17.03 -1.28 22.35
C SER A 52 -17.41 -2.74 22.15
N THR A 53 -17.20 -3.21 20.93
CA THR A 53 -17.32 -4.63 20.56
C THR A 53 -16.11 -5.05 19.73
N PHE A 54 -16.08 -6.32 19.33
CA PHE A 54 -15.07 -6.87 18.45
C PHE A 54 -15.72 -7.56 17.27
N THR A 55 -15.02 -7.53 16.13
CA THR A 55 -15.43 -8.30 14.97
C THR A 55 -15.22 -9.81 15.17
N ASP A 56 -16.10 -10.60 14.55
CA ASP A 56 -15.89 -12.03 14.35
C ASP A 56 -14.95 -12.31 13.15
N SER A 57 -14.70 -13.59 12.87
CA SER A 57 -13.80 -14.00 11.77
C SER A 57 -14.20 -13.52 10.37
N THR A 58 -15.49 -13.21 10.16
CA THR A 58 -16.01 -12.66 8.90
C THR A 58 -15.89 -11.15 8.82
N GLY A 59 -15.53 -10.49 9.92
CA GLY A 59 -15.45 -9.04 10.05
C GLY A 59 -16.75 -8.42 10.58
N TYR A 60 -17.78 -9.22 10.83
CA TYR A 60 -19.06 -8.72 11.34
C TYR A 60 -18.94 -8.32 12.81
N TYR A 61 -19.57 -7.21 13.18
CA TYR A 61 -19.76 -6.80 14.57
C TYR A 61 -21.19 -6.32 14.80
N SER A 62 -21.64 -6.39 16.05
CA SER A 62 -22.92 -5.85 16.48
C SER A 62 -22.84 -5.46 17.95
N ILE A 63 -23.52 -4.36 18.31
CA ILE A 63 -23.57 -3.84 19.67
C ILE A 63 -24.90 -3.12 19.93
N ASP A 64 -25.38 -3.18 21.17
CA ASP A 64 -26.46 -2.33 21.66
C ASP A 64 -25.86 -1.07 22.32
N VAL A 65 -26.11 0.11 21.74
CA VAL A 65 -25.64 1.40 22.28
C VAL A 65 -26.81 2.30 22.68
N SER A 66 -26.61 3.28 23.55
CA SER A 66 -27.66 4.25 23.86
C SER A 66 -27.85 5.23 22.71
N GLY A 67 -29.08 5.69 22.47
CA GLY A 67 -29.34 6.68 21.41
C GLY A 67 -28.53 7.96 21.58
N GLY A 68 -27.70 8.31 20.60
CA GLY A 68 -26.85 9.51 20.63
C GLY A 68 -25.94 9.65 19.42
N ILE A 69 -25.07 10.66 19.45
CA ILE A 69 -24.00 10.90 18.47
C ILE A 69 -22.71 10.25 18.98
N TYR A 70 -22.00 9.57 18.08
CA TYR A 70 -20.79 8.80 18.37
C TYR A 70 -19.70 9.01 17.31
N ASP A 71 -18.45 9.04 17.74
CA ASP A 71 -17.30 8.76 16.89
C ASP A 71 -16.95 7.28 17.00
N VAL A 72 -16.81 6.59 15.87
CA VAL A 72 -16.57 5.14 15.84
C VAL A 72 -15.16 4.86 15.35
N TYR A 73 -14.31 4.26 16.19
CA TYR A 73 -12.92 3.95 15.88
C TYR A 73 -12.69 2.44 15.70
N PHE A 74 -11.94 2.09 14.66
CA PHE A 74 -11.60 0.72 14.31
C PHE A 74 -10.10 0.52 14.50
N THR A 75 -9.71 -0.38 15.40
CA THR A 75 -8.29 -0.57 15.75
C THR A 75 -7.89 -2.04 15.81
N PHE A 76 -6.69 -2.34 15.31
CA PHE A 76 -6.07 -3.65 15.40
C PHE A 76 -4.53 -3.50 15.43
N SER A 77 -3.84 -4.37 16.17
CA SER A 77 -2.39 -4.25 16.36
C SER A 77 -1.63 -4.28 15.03
N ALA A 78 -0.71 -3.34 14.85
CA ALA A 78 0.10 -3.12 13.64
C ALA A 78 -0.67 -2.70 12.38
N TYR A 79 -1.96 -2.36 12.49
CA TYR A 79 -2.74 -1.72 11.44
C TYR A 79 -3.00 -0.26 11.82
N GLN A 80 -3.03 0.61 10.82
CA GLN A 80 -3.49 1.99 10.99
C GLN A 80 -5.00 1.96 11.19
N GLY A 81 -5.48 2.60 12.26
CA GLY A 81 -6.90 2.65 12.56
C GLY A 81 -7.66 3.54 11.57
N GLU A 82 -8.97 3.31 11.47
CA GLU A 82 -9.91 4.11 10.70
C GLU A 82 -11.03 4.61 11.62
N GLU A 83 -11.71 5.68 11.22
CA GLU A 83 -12.77 6.31 12.02
C GLU A 83 -13.98 6.72 11.18
N LEU A 84 -15.15 6.63 11.79
CA LEU A 84 -16.40 7.21 11.29
C LEU A 84 -16.85 8.24 12.30
N LEU A 85 -16.70 9.52 11.96
CA LEU A 85 -17.00 10.64 12.85
C LEU A 85 -18.48 11.03 12.80
N ASP A 86 -19.00 11.62 13.87
CA ASP A 86 -20.32 12.24 13.95
C ASP A 86 -21.50 11.29 13.60
N GLN A 87 -21.40 10.01 13.97
CA GLN A 87 -22.43 9.00 13.67
C GLN A 87 -23.69 9.22 14.52
N ASN A 88 -24.81 9.47 13.86
CA ASN A 88 -26.09 9.77 14.50
C ASN A 88 -26.93 8.49 14.73
N LEU A 89 -26.80 7.89 15.92
CA LEU A 89 -27.29 6.54 16.24
C LEU A 89 -28.54 6.55 17.15
N PHE A 90 -29.61 7.25 16.77
CA PHE A 90 -30.90 7.20 17.48
C PHE A 90 -31.83 6.04 17.06
N PHE A 91 -31.50 5.34 15.97
CA PHE A 91 -32.27 4.20 15.44
C PHE A 91 -31.32 3.13 14.94
N SER A 92 -31.80 1.88 14.87
CA SER A 92 -30.96 0.77 14.43
C SER A 92 -30.43 1.01 13.03
N PHE A 93 -29.13 0.81 12.87
CA PHE A 93 -28.41 1.22 11.68
C PHE A 93 -27.22 0.30 11.41
N THR A 94 -27.02 -0.02 10.14
CA THR A 94 -25.81 -0.69 9.67
C THR A 94 -24.83 0.37 9.20
N LEU A 95 -23.70 0.48 9.88
CA LEU A 95 -22.63 1.40 9.51
C LEU A 95 -21.98 1.00 8.18
N PRO A 96 -21.45 1.96 7.40
CA PRO A 96 -20.59 1.66 6.26
C PRO A 96 -19.44 0.75 6.68
N TYR A 97 -19.08 -0.21 5.82
CA TYR A 97 -17.93 -1.05 6.11
C TYR A 97 -16.63 -0.26 6.01
N VAL A 98 -15.64 -0.66 6.80
CA VAL A 98 -14.28 -0.10 6.74
C VAL A 98 -13.25 -1.19 6.48
N THR A 99 -12.09 -0.84 5.94
CA THR A 99 -10.94 -1.74 5.84
C THR A 99 -9.72 -1.02 6.37
N ILE A 100 -9.10 -1.55 7.41
CA ILE A 100 -7.86 -1.03 7.96
C ILE A 100 -6.67 -1.76 7.33
N TYR A 101 -5.57 -1.05 7.09
CA TYR A 101 -4.38 -1.60 6.43
C TYR A 101 -3.13 -1.45 7.30
N LYS A 102 -2.06 -2.16 6.95
CA LYS A 102 -0.73 -1.89 7.48
C LYS A 102 -0.09 -0.77 6.66
N HIS A 103 0.68 0.10 7.32
CA HIS A 103 1.31 1.24 6.68
C HIS A 103 2.83 1.13 6.75
N LEU A 104 3.51 1.58 5.71
CA LEU A 104 4.97 1.63 5.60
C LEU A 104 5.42 3.05 5.25
N SER A 105 6.52 3.48 5.86
CA SER A 105 7.16 4.77 5.61
C SER A 105 8.63 4.72 6.02
N GLY A 106 9.50 5.42 5.30
CA GLY A 106 10.89 5.61 5.68
C GLY A 106 11.75 4.35 5.53
N ASN A 107 12.69 4.14 6.46
CA ASN A 107 13.63 3.04 6.38
C ASN A 107 12.94 1.69 6.63
N ILE A 108 13.13 0.74 5.72
CA ILE A 108 12.61 -0.63 5.82
C ILE A 108 13.73 -1.66 5.62
N SER A 109 13.64 -2.78 6.32
CA SER A 109 14.60 -3.90 6.25
C SER A 109 14.00 -5.16 6.88
N GLY A 110 14.69 -6.28 6.74
CA GLY A 110 14.25 -7.58 7.23
C GLY A 110 13.24 -8.24 6.30
N VAL A 111 12.42 -9.14 6.86
CA VAL A 111 11.37 -9.84 6.13
C VAL A 111 10.06 -9.07 6.26
N ILE A 112 9.43 -8.76 5.12
CA ILE A 112 8.06 -8.26 5.06
C ILE A 112 7.15 -9.42 4.67
N GLU A 113 6.28 -9.78 5.60
CA GLU A 113 5.36 -10.90 5.45
C GLU A 113 4.19 -10.59 4.51
N LYS A 114 3.54 -11.64 4.01
CA LYS A 114 2.35 -11.53 3.16
C LYS A 114 1.28 -10.62 3.78
N ASN A 115 1.02 -9.49 3.14
CA ASN A 115 -0.05 -8.56 3.48
C ASN A 115 -0.23 -7.53 2.35
N ILE A 116 -1.25 -6.68 2.48
CA ILE A 116 -1.37 -5.43 1.74
C ILE A 116 -0.83 -4.30 2.62
N TYR A 117 0.14 -3.56 2.10
CA TYR A 117 0.74 -2.41 2.76
C TYR A 117 0.44 -1.12 1.98
N ILE A 118 -0.06 -0.11 2.68
CA ILE A 118 -0.15 1.26 2.16
C ILE A 118 1.20 1.94 2.40
N VAL A 119 1.75 2.56 1.36
CA VAL A 119 3.02 3.27 1.42
C VAL A 119 2.73 4.77 1.43
N ASP A 120 2.99 5.43 2.57
CA ASP A 120 2.65 6.85 2.79
C ASP A 120 3.84 7.81 2.63
N SER A 121 5.02 7.28 2.38
CA SER A 121 6.21 8.07 2.06
C SER A 121 7.17 7.24 1.22
N ASP A 122 8.25 7.88 0.75
CA ASP A 122 9.39 7.15 0.21
C ASP A 122 9.87 6.07 1.19
N LEU A 123 10.26 4.94 0.63
CA LEU A 123 10.83 3.79 1.33
C LEU A 123 12.31 3.71 1.02
N TYR A 124 13.11 3.43 2.05
CA TYR A 124 14.56 3.37 1.92
C TYR A 124 15.06 2.02 2.42
N VAL A 125 15.89 1.33 1.65
CA VAL A 125 16.63 0.13 2.04
C VAL A 125 18.11 0.53 2.21
N PRO A 126 18.56 0.85 3.42
CA PRO A 126 19.92 1.34 3.66
C PRO A 126 21.02 0.38 3.19
N LEU A 127 22.20 0.90 2.87
CA LEU A 127 23.34 0.20 2.26
C LEU A 127 23.74 -1.14 2.90
N THR A 128 23.62 -1.29 4.21
CA THR A 128 24.01 -2.51 4.93
C THR A 128 22.83 -3.37 5.35
N SER A 129 21.63 -3.02 4.88
CA SER A 129 20.40 -3.74 5.19
C SER A 129 20.03 -4.69 4.06
N GLU A 130 19.27 -5.71 4.42
CA GLU A 130 18.62 -6.60 3.48
C GLU A 130 17.11 -6.44 3.64
N LEU A 131 16.40 -6.34 2.53
CA LEU A 131 14.95 -6.40 2.48
C LEU A 131 14.52 -7.64 1.69
N ILE A 132 13.70 -8.48 2.30
CA ILE A 132 13.11 -9.67 1.70
C ILE A 132 11.59 -9.51 1.74
N LEU A 133 10.95 -9.60 0.58
CA LEU A 133 9.49 -9.63 0.49
C LEU A 133 9.02 -11.06 0.30
N SER A 134 8.14 -11.53 1.20
CA SER A 134 7.48 -12.83 1.10
C SER A 134 6.51 -12.86 -0.09
N PRO A 135 6.21 -14.06 -0.67
CA PRO A 135 5.16 -14.20 -1.67
C PRO A 135 3.82 -13.59 -1.23
N GLY A 136 3.11 -12.97 -2.16
CA GLY A 136 1.81 -12.34 -1.91
C GLY A 136 1.85 -10.96 -1.23
N VAL A 137 3.03 -10.38 -1.03
CA VAL A 137 3.15 -8.98 -0.59
C VAL A 137 2.60 -8.05 -1.68
N GLU A 138 1.72 -7.13 -1.29
CA GLU A 138 1.22 -6.07 -2.14
C GLU A 138 1.51 -4.70 -1.53
N PHE A 139 2.30 -3.88 -2.23
CA PHE A 139 2.54 -2.48 -1.89
C PHE A 139 1.64 -1.57 -2.73
N ARG A 140 0.87 -0.73 -2.04
CA ARG A 140 -0.01 0.29 -2.61
C ARG A 140 0.52 1.67 -2.26
N PHE A 141 1.00 2.40 -3.25
CA PHE A 141 1.61 3.70 -3.05
C PHE A 141 0.55 4.80 -2.96
N ASN A 142 0.48 5.47 -1.80
CA ASN A 142 -0.51 6.50 -1.49
C ASN A 142 -0.09 7.89 -2.00
N GLY A 143 0.58 7.93 -3.15
CA GLY A 143 1.18 9.12 -3.73
C GLY A 143 2.37 8.79 -4.63
N HIS A 144 3.05 9.83 -5.11
CA HIS A 144 4.23 9.75 -5.98
C HIS A 144 5.50 9.36 -5.20
N PHE A 145 5.42 8.30 -4.41
CA PHE A 145 6.54 7.81 -3.59
C PHE A 145 7.35 6.74 -4.33
N LYS A 146 8.62 6.59 -3.93
CA LYS A 146 9.54 5.60 -4.51
C LYS A 146 10.06 4.60 -3.47
N ILE A 147 10.70 3.55 -3.97
CA ILE A 147 11.61 2.71 -3.17
C ILE A 147 13.04 3.02 -3.59
N ASP A 148 13.85 3.48 -2.65
CA ASP A 148 15.27 3.75 -2.82
C ASP A 148 16.09 2.63 -2.15
N ILE A 149 16.92 1.95 -2.94
CA ILE A 149 17.62 0.72 -2.54
C ILE A 149 19.13 0.92 -2.67
N ASP A 150 19.77 1.15 -1.53
CA ASP A 150 21.24 1.11 -1.40
C ASP A 150 21.74 -0.30 -1.03
N GLY A 151 20.96 -1.00 -0.20
CA GLY A 151 21.25 -2.32 0.34
C GLY A 151 20.93 -3.49 -0.60
N HIS A 152 20.65 -4.65 -0.01
CA HIS A 152 20.25 -5.86 -0.71
C HIS A 152 18.72 -5.99 -0.75
N PHE A 153 18.18 -6.42 -1.89
CA PHE A 153 16.74 -6.49 -2.12
C PHE A 153 16.34 -7.77 -2.85
N LEU A 154 15.47 -8.55 -2.21
CA LEU A 154 14.91 -9.78 -2.75
C LEU A 154 13.37 -9.73 -2.70
N ALA A 155 12.75 -9.67 -3.87
CA ALA A 155 11.31 -9.89 -4.03
C ALA A 155 11.10 -11.19 -4.81
N CYS A 156 10.83 -12.28 -4.11
CA CYS A 156 10.69 -13.61 -4.68
C CYS A 156 9.27 -14.15 -4.42
N GLY A 157 8.33 -13.78 -5.28
CA GLY A 157 6.97 -14.33 -5.28
C GLY A 157 6.93 -15.73 -5.90
N THR A 158 5.71 -16.24 -6.09
CA THR A 158 5.47 -17.51 -6.80
C THR A 158 4.43 -17.33 -7.90
N SER A 159 4.23 -18.35 -8.74
CA SER A 159 3.18 -18.34 -9.77
C SER A 159 1.77 -18.16 -9.18
N ASP A 160 1.58 -18.61 -7.94
CA ASP A 160 0.27 -18.62 -7.27
C ASP A 160 0.10 -17.39 -6.36
N ASP A 161 1.21 -16.71 -6.02
CA ASP A 161 1.25 -15.63 -5.03
C ASP A 161 2.34 -14.62 -5.40
N SER A 162 2.09 -13.87 -6.47
CA SER A 162 3.00 -12.84 -6.97
C SER A 162 3.16 -11.69 -5.98
N ILE A 163 4.29 -10.99 -6.03
CA ILE A 163 4.49 -9.74 -5.31
C ILE A 163 4.06 -8.58 -6.21
N VAL A 164 3.31 -7.60 -5.67
CA VAL A 164 2.72 -6.52 -6.47
C VAL A 164 3.12 -5.15 -5.94
N PHE A 165 3.54 -4.26 -6.84
CA PHE A 165 3.80 -2.85 -6.58
C PHE A 165 2.92 -2.02 -7.51
N LYS A 166 2.03 -1.18 -6.95
CA LYS A 166 1.09 -0.39 -7.74
C LYS A 166 0.62 0.88 -7.00
N PRO A 167 0.06 1.87 -7.70
CA PRO A 167 -0.65 2.98 -7.04
C PRO A 167 -1.78 2.48 -6.13
N ASN A 168 -2.02 3.21 -5.04
CA ASN A 168 -3.20 2.99 -4.21
C ASN A 168 -4.48 3.42 -4.95
N GLN A 169 -5.64 2.98 -4.48
CA GLN A 169 -6.91 3.40 -5.05
C GLN A 169 -7.04 4.94 -5.05
N GLY A 170 -7.35 5.52 -6.20
CA GLY A 170 -7.46 6.97 -6.38
C GLY A 170 -6.13 7.69 -6.62
N ILE A 171 -5.01 6.96 -6.70
CA ILE A 171 -3.70 7.47 -7.10
C ILE A 171 -3.41 7.00 -8.52
N ASP A 172 -3.01 7.92 -9.39
CA ASP A 172 -2.75 7.61 -10.79
C ASP A 172 -1.40 6.88 -10.97
N PHE A 173 -0.35 7.34 -10.28
CA PHE A 173 1.01 6.84 -10.45
C PHE A 173 1.86 6.87 -9.17
N TRP A 174 2.95 6.10 -9.16
CA TRP A 174 4.03 6.18 -8.17
C TRP A 174 5.41 6.31 -8.83
N SER A 175 6.44 6.62 -8.05
CA SER A 175 7.75 7.05 -8.60
C SER A 175 8.72 5.92 -8.95
N GLY A 176 8.30 4.66 -8.80
CA GLY A 176 9.11 3.48 -9.16
C GLY A 176 10.19 3.10 -8.14
N ILE A 177 11.13 2.26 -8.59
CA ILE A 177 12.20 1.68 -7.77
C ILE A 177 13.55 2.16 -8.27
N GLU A 178 14.39 2.68 -7.38
CA GLU A 178 15.74 3.13 -7.68
C GLU A 178 16.76 2.29 -6.91
N ILE A 179 17.71 1.68 -7.62
CA ILE A 179 18.77 0.85 -7.04
C ILE A 179 20.12 1.52 -7.35
N TRP A 180 20.59 2.36 -6.44
CA TRP A 180 21.80 3.18 -6.64
C TRP A 180 23.08 2.42 -6.32
N GLY A 181 23.02 1.63 -5.25
CA GLY A 181 24.10 0.81 -4.74
C GLY A 181 25.30 1.57 -4.16
N GLY A 182 25.79 1.13 -3.00
CA GLY A 182 26.97 1.72 -2.36
C GLY A 182 28.30 1.04 -2.71
N LEU A 183 29.37 1.58 -2.12
CA LEU A 183 30.76 1.31 -2.50
C LEU A 183 31.13 -0.17 -2.42
N GLY A 184 31.25 -0.82 -3.59
CA GLY A 184 31.99 -2.08 -3.77
C GLY A 184 31.14 -3.35 -3.92
N SER A 185 29.80 -3.28 -3.96
CA SER A 185 29.00 -4.49 -4.03
C SER A 185 28.51 -4.83 -5.44
N SER A 186 28.85 -6.05 -5.88
CA SER A 186 28.28 -6.73 -7.05
C SER A 186 26.93 -7.38 -6.71
N ASP A 187 26.21 -6.79 -5.75
CA ASP A 187 25.01 -7.39 -5.19
C ASP A 187 23.95 -7.55 -6.26
N THR A 188 23.29 -8.70 -6.21
CA THR A 188 22.27 -9.08 -7.17
C THR A 188 20.91 -8.84 -6.55
N SER A 189 20.22 -7.78 -6.97
CA SER A 189 18.80 -7.62 -6.64
C SER A 189 17.96 -8.56 -7.51
N LYS A 190 16.93 -9.18 -6.92
CA LYS A 190 16.10 -10.16 -7.61
C LYS A 190 14.62 -9.80 -7.50
N PHE A 191 13.94 -9.90 -8.64
CA PHE A 191 12.48 -9.82 -8.76
C PHE A 191 11.99 -11.08 -9.47
N GLU A 192 11.31 -11.95 -8.75
CA GLU A 192 10.75 -13.19 -9.28
C GLU A 192 9.25 -13.23 -9.02
N TYR A 193 8.45 -13.50 -10.05
CA TYR A 193 6.98 -13.40 -10.00
C TYR A 193 6.51 -12.08 -9.40
N CYS A 194 7.05 -10.97 -9.89
CA CYS A 194 6.69 -9.62 -9.44
C CYS A 194 5.86 -8.90 -10.50
N SER A 195 4.94 -8.04 -10.08
CA SER A 195 4.21 -7.12 -10.96
C SER A 195 4.49 -5.68 -10.53
N ILE A 196 5.04 -4.87 -11.43
CA ILE A 196 5.38 -3.46 -11.19
C ILE A 196 4.55 -2.62 -12.16
N ILE A 197 3.59 -1.89 -11.62
CA ILE A 197 2.49 -1.30 -12.40
C ILE A 197 2.41 0.20 -12.13
N GLY A 198 2.20 1.01 -13.17
CA GLY A 198 1.72 2.38 -13.00
C GLY A 198 2.74 3.36 -12.44
N CYS A 199 3.98 3.34 -12.92
CA CYS A 199 4.97 4.35 -12.54
C CYS A 199 4.92 5.60 -13.45
N ASP A 200 5.12 6.81 -12.91
CA ASP A 200 5.30 8.06 -13.69
C ASP A 200 6.77 8.41 -13.99
N ASN A 201 7.66 7.61 -13.44
CA ASN A 201 9.09 7.58 -13.70
C ASN A 201 9.45 6.22 -14.33
N ARG A 202 10.74 5.89 -14.35
CA ARG A 202 11.22 4.53 -14.64
C ARG A 202 10.67 3.59 -13.57
N ALA A 203 10.11 2.45 -13.99
CA ALA A 203 9.62 1.43 -13.07
C ALA A 203 10.76 0.85 -12.23
N ILE A 204 11.90 0.58 -12.87
CA ILE A 204 13.16 0.27 -12.20
C ILE A 204 14.29 1.06 -12.84
N PHE A 205 14.99 1.85 -12.05
CA PHE A 205 16.31 2.38 -12.38
C PHE A 205 17.37 1.66 -11.56
N PHE A 206 18.51 1.35 -12.17
CA PHE A 206 19.66 0.83 -11.43
C PHE A 206 21.00 1.20 -12.07
N SER A 207 22.01 1.43 -11.22
CA SER A 207 23.34 1.88 -11.63
C SER A 207 24.48 1.20 -10.88
N SER A 208 25.72 1.69 -11.07
CA SER A 208 26.88 1.38 -10.23
C SER A 208 27.42 -0.06 -10.31
N ASN A 209 27.50 -0.65 -11.51
CA ASN A 209 28.01 -2.02 -11.74
C ASN A 209 27.22 -3.11 -11.00
N ARG A 210 25.94 -2.86 -10.73
CA ARG A 210 25.03 -3.84 -10.09
C ARG A 210 24.58 -4.91 -11.08
N LYS A 211 24.04 -6.01 -10.55
CA LYS A 211 23.31 -7.01 -11.32
C LYS A 211 21.84 -7.01 -10.89
N LEU A 212 20.94 -6.93 -11.86
CA LEU A 212 19.51 -7.08 -11.63
C LEU A 212 19.00 -8.32 -12.37
N ILE A 213 18.28 -9.18 -11.68
CA ILE A 213 17.64 -10.37 -12.26
C ILE A 213 16.13 -10.23 -12.13
N LEU A 214 15.42 -10.28 -13.26
CA LEU A 214 13.97 -10.42 -13.30
C LEU A 214 13.60 -11.75 -13.95
N ASN A 215 12.79 -12.54 -13.23
CA ASN A 215 12.28 -13.82 -13.71
C ASN A 215 10.75 -13.86 -13.55
N HIS A 216 10.02 -14.25 -14.61
CA HIS A 216 8.55 -14.39 -14.53
C HIS A 216 7.82 -13.13 -14.05
N SER A 217 8.38 -11.95 -14.31
CA SER A 217 7.86 -10.68 -13.81
C SER A 217 7.17 -9.87 -14.91
N ILE A 218 6.21 -9.04 -14.50
CA ILE A 218 5.41 -8.17 -15.35
C ILE A 218 5.72 -6.72 -15.01
N LEU A 219 5.99 -5.92 -16.04
CA LEU A 219 6.10 -4.48 -15.94
C LEU A 219 5.08 -3.87 -16.89
N GLU A 220 4.08 -3.19 -16.33
CA GLU A 220 2.91 -2.72 -17.06
C GLU A 220 2.56 -1.26 -16.77
N ASP A 221 2.11 -0.52 -17.78
CA ASP A 221 1.61 0.85 -17.65
C ASP A 221 2.59 1.82 -16.97
N ASN A 222 3.90 1.62 -17.15
CA ASN A 222 4.92 2.53 -16.63
C ASN A 222 5.26 3.59 -17.68
N SER A 223 5.07 4.86 -17.37
CA SER A 223 5.13 5.98 -18.30
C SER A 223 6.04 7.10 -17.79
N TYR A 224 7.28 7.16 -18.26
CA TYR A 224 8.20 8.24 -17.89
C TYR A 224 8.05 9.48 -18.79
N GLN A 225 7.25 10.45 -18.33
CA GLN A 225 6.91 11.65 -19.12
C GLN A 225 8.01 12.72 -19.13
N SER A 226 8.87 12.77 -18.12
CA SER A 226 9.80 13.89 -17.90
C SER A 226 11.26 13.61 -18.29
N GLY A 227 11.59 12.41 -18.79
CA GLY A 227 12.98 12.08 -19.08
C GLY A 227 13.21 10.87 -20.00
N GLY A 228 14.47 10.45 -20.07
CA GLY A 228 14.92 9.28 -20.84
C GLY A 228 15.01 8.04 -19.97
N GLY A 229 14.56 6.92 -20.52
CA GLY A 229 14.55 5.62 -19.84
C GLY A 229 13.27 4.89 -20.16
N GLY A 230 13.37 3.63 -20.58
CA GLY A 230 12.21 2.74 -20.61
C GLY A 230 11.78 2.39 -19.19
N SER A 231 10.71 1.61 -19.08
CA SER A 231 10.26 1.01 -17.81
C SER A 231 11.43 0.48 -16.97
N ILE A 232 12.43 -0.14 -17.59
CA ILE A 232 13.74 -0.38 -16.98
C ILE A 232 14.80 0.54 -17.57
N PHE A 233 15.54 1.24 -16.72
CA PHE A 233 16.77 1.93 -17.12
C PHE A 233 17.99 1.35 -16.42
N CYS A 234 18.85 0.71 -17.23
CA CYS A 234 20.08 0.06 -16.81
C CYS A 234 21.32 0.94 -17.13
N TYR A 235 21.94 1.55 -16.13
CA TYR A 235 23.07 2.47 -16.29
C TYR A 235 24.40 1.87 -15.81
N TYR A 236 25.29 1.49 -16.73
CA TYR A 236 26.58 0.84 -16.41
C TYR A 236 26.43 -0.36 -15.44
N SER A 237 25.41 -1.20 -15.67
CA SER A 237 25.03 -2.33 -14.82
C SER A 237 24.53 -3.51 -15.67
N LYS A 238 24.39 -4.69 -15.09
CA LYS A 238 23.98 -5.92 -15.80
C LYS A 238 22.51 -6.26 -15.58
N LEU A 239 21.79 -6.57 -16.65
CA LEU A 239 20.39 -6.97 -16.61
C LEU A 239 20.21 -8.38 -17.17
N ASP A 240 19.66 -9.28 -16.37
CA ASP A 240 19.23 -10.60 -16.81
C ASP A 240 17.69 -10.67 -16.72
N LEU A 241 17.04 -10.89 -17.86
CA LEU A 241 15.59 -11.04 -17.99
C LEU A 241 15.25 -12.43 -18.49
N ASN A 242 14.34 -13.11 -17.80
CA ASN A 242 13.80 -14.40 -18.22
C ASN A 242 12.29 -14.48 -18.02
N HIS A 243 11.55 -14.89 -19.06
CA HIS A 243 10.08 -15.03 -18.98
C HIS A 243 9.34 -13.77 -18.48
N CYS A 244 9.85 -12.58 -18.80
CA CYS A 244 9.24 -11.32 -18.38
C CYS A 244 8.28 -10.76 -19.44
N VAL A 245 7.30 -9.99 -18.99
CA VAL A 245 6.38 -9.26 -19.87
C VAL A 245 6.50 -7.78 -19.62
N PHE A 246 6.77 -7.03 -20.69
CA PHE A 246 6.74 -5.57 -20.71
C PHE A 246 5.54 -5.15 -21.54
N LYS A 247 4.53 -4.57 -20.89
CA LYS A 247 3.26 -4.21 -21.54
C LYS A 247 2.96 -2.73 -21.35
N ASP A 248 2.59 -2.05 -22.44
CA ASP A 248 2.06 -0.69 -22.43
C ASP A 248 2.96 0.33 -21.69
N ASN A 249 4.28 0.08 -21.67
CA ASN A 249 5.24 1.00 -21.08
C ASN A 249 5.63 2.08 -22.08
N SER A 250 5.85 3.30 -21.60
CA SER A 250 6.23 4.42 -22.45
C SER A 250 7.31 5.33 -21.88
N SER A 251 8.06 5.97 -22.78
CA SER A 251 9.12 6.94 -22.46
C SER A 251 9.07 8.12 -23.43
N SER A 252 9.34 9.33 -22.94
CA SER A 252 9.35 10.55 -23.76
C SER A 252 10.66 10.82 -24.49
N LEU A 253 11.79 10.24 -24.05
CA LEU A 253 13.12 10.49 -24.64
C LEU A 253 13.92 9.22 -25.01
N GLY A 254 13.44 8.00 -24.67
CA GLY A 254 14.17 6.74 -24.86
C GLY A 254 13.39 5.62 -25.57
N GLY A 255 13.79 4.38 -25.30
CA GLY A 255 12.96 3.20 -25.62
C GLY A 255 11.84 3.04 -24.60
N GLY A 256 10.69 2.50 -24.98
CA GLY A 256 9.51 2.39 -24.10
C GLY A 256 9.67 1.38 -22.95
N ALA A 257 10.16 0.17 -23.25
CA ALA A 257 10.28 -0.90 -22.27
C ALA A 257 11.61 -0.88 -21.52
N ILE A 258 12.73 -0.82 -22.24
CA ILE A 258 14.07 -0.93 -21.64
C ILE A 258 14.98 0.11 -22.27
N GLN A 259 15.85 0.71 -21.46
CA GLN A 259 16.98 1.49 -21.93
C GLN A 259 18.27 0.99 -21.29
N PHE A 260 19.31 0.84 -22.10
CA PHE A 260 20.68 0.60 -21.66
C PHE A 260 21.51 1.86 -21.89
N SER A 261 22.26 2.27 -20.88
CA SER A 261 23.28 3.32 -21.01
C SER A 261 24.59 2.83 -20.42
N GLY A 262 25.56 2.60 -21.28
CA GLY A 262 26.92 2.22 -20.93
C GLY A 262 27.76 2.08 -22.19
N CYS A 263 29.08 2.08 -22.02
CA CYS A 263 30.02 1.86 -23.12
C CYS A 263 30.74 0.52 -22.97
N ASN A 264 31.44 0.07 -24.02
CA ASN A 264 32.32 -1.09 -24.00
C ASN A 264 31.67 -2.40 -23.51
N GLY A 265 30.36 -2.57 -23.74
CA GLY A 265 29.64 -3.80 -23.38
C GLY A 265 29.42 -4.00 -21.88
N VAL A 266 29.62 -2.99 -21.04
CA VAL A 266 29.46 -3.10 -19.56
C VAL A 266 28.09 -3.69 -19.19
N ASN A 267 27.02 -3.33 -19.91
CA ASN A 267 25.70 -3.81 -19.58
C ASN A 267 25.45 -5.30 -19.90
N SER A 268 26.09 -5.85 -20.95
CA SER A 268 26.01 -7.27 -21.35
C SER A 268 24.67 -7.98 -21.04
N PRO A 269 23.51 -7.47 -21.53
CA PRO A 269 22.21 -7.97 -21.09
C PRO A 269 21.92 -9.36 -21.62
N ILE A 270 21.24 -10.17 -20.81
CA ILE A 270 20.69 -11.46 -21.21
C ILE A 270 19.17 -11.33 -21.20
N ILE A 271 18.52 -11.38 -22.37
CA ILE A 271 17.07 -11.26 -22.50
C ILE A 271 16.54 -12.52 -23.17
N LEU A 272 15.83 -13.35 -22.40
CA LEU A 272 15.35 -14.66 -22.86
C LEU A 272 13.86 -14.81 -22.58
N ASN A 273 13.11 -15.33 -23.56
CA ASN A 273 11.68 -15.62 -23.43
C ASN A 273 10.82 -14.44 -22.94
N CYS A 274 11.23 -13.20 -23.25
CA CYS A 274 10.51 -12.01 -22.83
C CYS A 274 9.54 -11.55 -23.93
N ASN A 275 8.42 -10.97 -23.52
CA ASN A 275 7.42 -10.40 -24.43
C ASN A 275 7.33 -8.89 -24.27
N PHE A 276 7.29 -8.16 -25.38
CA PHE A 276 7.21 -6.70 -25.44
C PHE A 276 5.96 -6.32 -26.23
N ILE A 277 4.94 -5.81 -25.53
CA ILE A 277 3.60 -5.58 -26.07
C ILE A 277 3.23 -4.11 -25.87
N GLY A 278 2.82 -3.40 -26.93
CA GLY A 278 2.25 -2.05 -26.81
C GLY A 278 3.20 -0.96 -26.28
N ASN A 279 4.47 -1.27 -26.04
CA ASN A 279 5.43 -0.32 -25.52
C ASN A 279 5.79 0.75 -26.57
N SER A 280 6.04 1.99 -26.13
CA SER A 280 6.29 3.12 -27.03
C SER A 280 7.38 4.08 -26.54
N GLY A 281 8.19 4.60 -27.46
CA GLY A 281 9.21 5.60 -27.15
C GLY A 281 9.88 6.11 -28.43
N PRO A 282 10.53 7.29 -28.40
CA PRO A 282 11.18 7.87 -29.57
C PRO A 282 12.23 6.98 -30.24
N TRP A 283 12.86 6.07 -29.50
CA TRP A 283 13.87 5.14 -30.03
C TRP A 283 13.33 3.75 -30.33
N GLY A 284 12.03 3.51 -30.11
CA GLY A 284 11.37 2.22 -30.27
C GLY A 284 10.60 1.80 -29.02
N GLY A 285 9.78 0.76 -29.16
CA GLY A 285 9.00 0.21 -28.04
C GLY A 285 9.84 -0.57 -27.03
N ALA A 286 10.96 -1.17 -27.44
CA ALA A 286 11.84 -1.96 -26.57
C ALA A 286 13.30 -1.85 -27.01
#